data_AF-A0A530LDA4-F1
#
_entry.id   AF-A0A530LDA4-F1
#
_cell.length_a   1.000
_cell.length_b   1.000
_cell.length_c   1.000
_cell.angle_alpha   90.00
_cell.angle_beta   90.00
_cell.angle_gamma   90.00
#
_symmetry.space_group_name_H-M   'P 1'
#
loop_
_entity.id
_entity.type
_entity.pdbx_description
1 polymer ?
#
loop_
_entity_poly.entity_id
_entity_poly.type
_entity_poly.pdbx_seq_one_letter_code
_entity_poly.pdbx_strand_id
1 'polypeptide(L)'
;MKAASKFLSAASAVAMSAALVVPGALAVQFVATSAAEAAVVSRVEVTGNQRVDADTIRNYVTIKPGKAFSSSDIDDAVKALFGT
;
A
#
# COMPACT_ATOMS: atom_id res chain seq x y z
N MET A 1 60.42 -20.56 -7.06
CA MET A 1 59.27 -19.69 -7.38
C MET A 1 58.01 -20.53 -7.61
N LYS A 2 57.30 -21.00 -6.57
CA LYS A 2 56.03 -21.78 -6.72
C LYS A 2 55.02 -21.61 -5.57
N ALA A 3 55.25 -20.69 -4.64
CA ALA A 3 54.38 -20.47 -3.48
C ALA A 3 53.32 -19.38 -3.70
N ALA A 4 53.51 -18.47 -4.66
CA ALA A 4 52.63 -17.31 -4.87
C ALA A 4 51.34 -17.62 -5.66
N SER A 5 51.27 -18.73 -6.39
CA SER A 5 50.12 -19.05 -7.24
C SER A 5 48.94 -19.72 -6.51
N LYS A 6 49.17 -20.28 -5.32
CA LYS A 6 48.10 -20.96 -4.54
C LYS A 6 47.23 -19.97 -3.74
N PHE A 7 47.73 -18.77 -3.47
CA PHE A 7 46.99 -17.72 -2.76
C PHE A 7 46.01 -16.95 -3.66
N LEU A 8 46.33 -16.82 -4.95
CA LEU A 8 45.42 -16.23 -5.95
C LEU A 8 44.18 -17.10 -6.20
N SER A 9 44.31 -18.43 -6.09
CA SER A 9 43.18 -19.36 -6.28
C SER A 9 42.20 -19.38 -5.10
N ALA A 10 42.66 -19.10 -3.88
CA ALA A 10 41.78 -19.01 -2.71
C ALA A 10 41.01 -17.67 -2.69
N ALA A 11 41.67 -16.59 -3.12
CA ALA A 11 41.02 -15.29 -3.30
C ALA A 11 39.93 -15.31 -4.38
N SER A 12 40.10 -16.09 -5.46
CA SER A 12 39.07 -16.21 -6.51
C SER A 12 37.85 -17.03 -6.07
N ALA A 13 38.02 -18.04 -5.20
CA ALA A 13 36.92 -18.82 -4.65
C ALA A 13 36.04 -18.01 -3.67
N VAL A 14 36.66 -17.14 -2.87
CA VAL A 14 35.94 -16.21 -1.98
C VAL A 14 35.29 -15.08 -2.79
N ALA A 15 35.96 -14.56 -3.83
CA ALA A 15 35.38 -13.55 -4.71
C ALA A 15 34.17 -14.07 -5.51
N MET A 16 34.20 -15.33 -5.99
CA MET A 16 33.04 -15.94 -6.66
C MET A 16 31.88 -16.23 -5.69
N SER A 17 32.18 -16.60 -4.44
CA SER A 17 31.14 -16.84 -3.43
C SER A 17 30.50 -15.53 -2.96
N ALA A 18 31.26 -14.43 -2.88
CA ALA A 18 30.74 -13.10 -2.57
C ALA A 18 29.92 -12.50 -3.72
N ALA A 19 30.23 -12.82 -4.98
CA ALA A 19 29.52 -12.32 -6.15
C ALA A 19 28.07 -12.84 -6.29
N LEU A 20 27.75 -14.00 -5.72
CA LEU A 20 26.37 -14.53 -5.72
C LEU A 20 25.53 -14.13 -4.51
N VAL A 21 26.15 -13.81 -3.37
CA VAL A 21 25.41 -13.48 -2.13
C VAL A 21 25.00 -12.00 -2.08
N VAL A 22 25.81 -11.11 -2.66
CA VAL A 22 25.56 -9.66 -2.63
C VAL A 22 24.31 -9.23 -3.44
N PRO A 23 24.04 -9.75 -4.66
CA PRO A 23 22.83 -9.40 -5.40
C PRO A 23 21.55 -9.97 -4.76
N GLY A 24 21.65 -11.14 -4.11
CA GLY A 24 20.52 -11.81 -3.46
C GLY A 24 19.99 -11.06 -2.24
N ALA A 25 20.89 -10.42 -1.47
CA ALA A 25 20.50 -9.64 -0.29
C ALA A 25 19.73 -8.35 -0.62
N LEU A 26 19.96 -7.75 -1.80
CA LEU A 26 19.26 -6.54 -2.23
C LEU A 26 17.86 -6.83 -2.80
N ALA A 27 17.63 -8.02 -3.35
CA ALA A 27 16.33 -8.41 -3.91
C ALA A 27 15.25 -8.62 -2.82
N VAL A 28 15.64 -8.98 -1.59
CA VAL A 28 14.70 -9.26 -0.49
C VAL A 28 14.14 -7.97 0.14
N GLN A 29 14.82 -6.82 -0.03
CA GLN A 29 14.43 -5.57 0.61
C GLN A 29 13.18 -4.90 -0.02
N PHE A 30 12.77 -5.33 -1.21
CA PHE A 30 11.59 -4.78 -1.90
C PHE A 30 10.29 -5.57 -1.65
N VAL A 31 10.31 -6.61 -0.81
CA VAL A 31 9.12 -7.39 -0.43
C VAL A 31 8.43 -6.80 0.81
N ALA A 32 8.64 -5.51 1.10
CA ALA A 32 7.77 -4.79 2.01
C ALA A 32 6.52 -4.36 1.22
N THR A 33 5.59 -5.30 1.01
CA THR A 33 4.24 -4.95 0.55
C THR A 33 3.62 -4.08 1.64
N SER A 34 3.35 -2.81 1.33
CA SER A 34 2.55 -1.97 2.21
C SER A 34 1.14 -2.55 2.21
N ALA A 35 0.72 -3.10 3.35
CA ALA A 35 -0.67 -3.45 3.54
C ALA A 35 -1.51 -2.20 3.27
N ALA A 36 -2.36 -2.24 2.24
CA ALA A 36 -3.32 -1.18 2.01
C ALA A 36 -4.33 -1.25 3.15
N GLU A 37 -4.10 -0.44 4.20
CA GLU A 37 -5.07 -0.23 5.26
C GLU A 37 -6.26 0.50 4.65
N ALA A 38 -7.29 -0.26 4.30
CA ALA A 38 -8.55 0.33 3.89
C ALA A 38 -9.15 1.03 5.11
N ALA A 39 -9.23 2.36 5.05
CA ALA A 39 -9.91 3.13 6.07
C ALA A 39 -11.36 2.65 6.16
N VAL A 40 -11.82 2.33 7.37
CA VAL A 40 -13.19 1.87 7.62
C VAL A 40 -14.00 3.03 8.14
N VAL A 41 -15.17 3.26 7.56
CA VAL A 41 -16.08 4.29 8.07
C VAL A 41 -16.66 3.86 9.40
N SER A 42 -16.48 4.70 10.43
CA SER A 42 -17.05 4.49 11.77
C SER A 42 -18.50 4.99 11.86
N ARG A 43 -18.77 6.19 11.34
CA ARG A 43 -20.11 6.82 11.35
C ARG A 43 -20.23 7.86 10.23
N VAL A 44 -21.44 8.04 9.71
CA VAL A 44 -21.80 9.14 8.81
C VAL A 44 -22.74 10.10 9.54
N GLU A 45 -22.23 11.29 9.83
CA GLU A 45 -22.97 12.37 10.49
C GLU A 45 -23.35 13.43 9.46
N VAL A 46 -24.62 13.84 9.47
CA VAL A 46 -25.17 14.84 8.55
C VAL A 46 -25.52 16.06 9.38
N THR A 47 -25.00 17.22 9.01
CA THR A 47 -25.23 18.49 9.70
C THR A 47 -25.66 19.58 8.70
N GLY A 48 -26.44 20.55 9.16
CA GLY A 48 -26.84 21.70 8.35
C GLY A 48 -27.95 21.45 7.32
N ASN A 49 -28.58 20.27 7.32
CA ASN A 49 -29.72 19.97 6.46
C ASN A 49 -30.98 20.72 6.94
N GLN A 50 -31.69 21.39 6.02
CA GLN A 50 -32.92 22.14 6.33
C GLN A 50 -34.18 21.62 5.62
N ARG A 51 -34.04 21.13 4.38
CA ARG A 51 -35.16 20.70 3.53
C ARG A 51 -35.21 19.19 3.30
N VAL A 52 -34.14 18.48 3.63
CA VAL A 52 -33.95 17.06 3.34
C VAL A 52 -33.55 16.36 4.64
N ASP A 53 -34.14 15.22 4.92
CA ASP A 53 -33.82 14.43 6.10
C ASP A 53 -32.41 13.81 6.01
N ALA A 54 -31.76 13.66 7.16
CA ALA A 54 -30.42 13.07 7.25
C ALA A 54 -30.37 11.65 6.69
N ASP A 55 -31.44 10.86 6.88
CA ASP A 55 -31.50 9.49 6.37
C ASP A 55 -31.65 9.45 4.86
N THR A 56 -32.35 10.41 4.26
CA THR A 56 -32.40 10.57 2.81
C THR A 56 -31.01 10.87 2.27
N ILE A 57 -30.27 11.81 2.87
CA ILE A 57 -28.90 12.12 2.45
C ILE A 57 -28.02 10.87 2.55
N ARG A 58 -28.06 10.15 3.68
CA ARG A 58 -27.31 8.89 3.87
C ARG A 58 -27.64 7.82 2.84
N ASN A 59 -28.86 7.77 2.31
CA ASN A 59 -29.25 6.82 1.28
C ASN A 59 -28.69 7.16 -0.11
N TYR A 60 -28.38 8.44 -0.37
CA TYR A 60 -27.74 8.86 -1.61
C TYR A 60 -26.21 8.69 -1.61
N VAL A 61 -25.59 8.62 -0.43
CA VAL A 61 -24.15 8.36 -0.31
C VAL A 61 -23.88 6.85 -0.40
N THR A 62 -22.96 6.43 -1.28
CA THR A 62 -22.53 5.03 -1.43
C THR A 62 -21.73 4.50 -0.24
N ILE A 63 -21.19 5.41 0.58
CA ILE A 63 -20.34 5.11 1.73
C ILE A 63 -21.19 4.69 2.93
N LYS A 64 -20.88 3.54 3.53
CA LYS A 64 -21.59 3.00 4.69
C LYS A 64 -20.66 2.69 5.87
N PRO A 65 -21.12 2.87 7.11
CA PRO A 65 -20.38 2.44 8.29
C PRO A 65 -20.03 0.94 8.22
N GLY A 66 -18.82 0.59 8.65
CA GLY A 66 -18.31 -0.78 8.62
C GLY A 66 -17.83 -1.26 7.26
N LYS A 67 -17.95 -0.47 6.19
CA LYS A 67 -17.28 -0.74 4.92
C LYS A 67 -15.95 0.00 4.82
N ALA A 68 -15.01 -0.68 4.18
CA ALA A 68 -13.82 -0.07 3.62
C ALA A 68 -14.21 0.99 2.58
N PHE A 69 -13.52 2.12 2.59
CA PHE A 69 -13.65 3.16 1.58
C PHE A 69 -12.27 3.63 1.10
N SER A 70 -12.26 4.21 -0.08
CA SER A 70 -11.11 4.85 -0.71
C SER A 70 -11.42 6.33 -1.00
N SER A 71 -10.42 7.12 -1.41
CA SER A 71 -10.66 8.52 -1.77
C SER A 71 -11.62 8.66 -2.94
N SER A 72 -11.58 7.75 -3.92
CA SER A 72 -12.50 7.76 -5.06
C SER A 72 -13.96 7.55 -4.64
N ASP A 73 -14.20 6.74 -3.60
CA ASP A 73 -15.55 6.53 -3.08
C ASP A 73 -16.13 7.81 -2.46
N ILE A 74 -15.28 8.66 -1.88
CA ILE A 74 -15.67 9.99 -1.38
C ILE A 74 -16.06 10.91 -2.54
N ASP A 75 -15.24 10.97 -3.59
CA ASP A 75 -15.52 11.81 -4.74
C ASP A 75 -16.83 11.40 -5.43
N ASP A 76 -17.07 10.10 -5.56
CA ASP A 76 -18.29 9.58 -6.18
C ASP A 76 -19.52 9.80 -5.31
N ALA A 77 -19.38 9.69 -3.98
CA ALA A 77 -20.40 10.08 -3.02
C ALA A 77 -20.80 11.56 -3.15
N VAL A 78 -19.82 12.46 -3.28
CA VAL A 78 -20.07 13.89 -3.46
C VAL A 78 -20.78 14.14 -4.79
N LYS A 79 -20.31 13.54 -5.88
CA LYS A 79 -20.97 13.65 -7.19
C LYS A 79 -22.42 13.14 -7.15
N ALA A 80 -22.67 12.04 -6.45
CA ALA A 80 -24.03 11.49 -6.29
C ALA A 80 -24.96 12.47 -5.58
N LEU A 81 -24.47 13.23 -4.60
CA LEU A 81 -25.25 14.28 -3.91
C LEU A 81 -25.46 15.53 -4.76
N PHE A 82 -24.52 15.89 -5.64
CA PHE A 82 -24.66 17.05 -6.53
C PHE A 82 -25.45 16.74 -7.81
N GLY A 83 -25.57 15.47 -8.18
CA GLY A 83 -26.32 15.01 -9.35
C GLY A 83 -27.83 14.94 -9.16
N THR A 84 -28.34 15.34 -7.98
CA THR A 84 -29.77 15.31 -7.59
C THR A 84 -30.35 16.72 -7.49
#